data_AF-A0A2I0LC61-F1
#
_entry.id   AF-A0A2I0LC61-F1
#
_cell.length_a   1.000
_cell.length_b   1.000
_cell.length_c   1.000
_cell.angle_alpha   90.00
_cell.angle_beta   90.00
_cell.angle_gamma   90.00
#
_symmetry.space_group_name_H-M   'P 1'
#
loop_
_entity.id
_entity.type
_entity.pdbx_description
1 polymer ?
#
loop_
_entity_poly.entity_id
_entity_poly.type
_entity_poly.pdbx_seq_one_letter_code
_entity_poly.pdbx_strand_id
1 'polypeptide(L)'
;MESAQAKNQALKEAGAVVPTSYETFEAVIKETFDKLVEEGKITPVKEVTPPQIPEDLNIAIKSGKVRAPTHIISTISDDRGEEPCYAGVPMSNIIERGYGVGDVISLLWFKRSLPRYCTQFIEICIMLCADHGPCVSGAHNTIVTARAGKDLVSSLVSGLLTIGPRFGGAIDDAARYFKDAYDRSLTPYEFVEGMKKKGIRVPGIGHRIKRGDNRDKRVELLQKFARTHFPSVKYMEYAVQVETYTLSKANNLVLNVDGAIGSLFLDLLAGSGMFSKQEIDEIVEIGYLNGLFVLARSIGLIGHTFDQKRLKQPLYRHPWEDVLYTK
;
A
#
# COMPACT_ATOMS: atom_id res chain seq x y z
N MET A 1 67.33 12.20 -18.59
CA MET A 1 67.38 10.79 -18.13
C MET A 1 66.01 10.14 -17.95
N GLU A 2 64.89 10.80 -18.29
CA GLU A 2 63.55 10.24 -18.01
C GLU A 2 62.83 9.61 -19.21
N SER A 3 63.34 9.78 -20.44
CA SER A 3 62.69 9.26 -21.64
C SER A 3 62.76 7.73 -21.71
N ALA A 4 61.73 7.11 -22.30
CA ALA A 4 61.67 5.67 -22.49
C ALA A 4 62.87 5.12 -23.28
N GLN A 5 63.36 5.88 -24.28
CA GLN A 5 64.56 5.55 -25.05
C GLN A 5 65.82 5.51 -24.18
N ALA A 6 66.01 6.51 -23.31
CA ALA A 6 67.15 6.56 -22.40
C ALA A 6 67.12 5.40 -21.38
N LYS A 7 65.93 5.02 -20.91
CA LYS A 7 65.75 3.88 -19.99
C LYS A 7 66.02 2.54 -20.68
N ASN A 8 65.49 2.33 -21.88
CA ASN A 8 65.72 1.11 -22.66
C ASN A 8 67.21 0.93 -23.00
N GLN A 9 67.88 2.02 -23.38
CA GLN A 9 69.31 2.00 -23.65
C GLN A 9 70.12 1.66 -22.40
N ALA A 10 69.85 2.33 -21.27
CA ALA A 10 70.52 2.05 -20.01
C ALA A 10 70.30 0.60 -19.51
N LEU A 11 69.09 0.04 -19.70
CA LEU A 11 68.79 -1.34 -19.36
C LEU A 11 69.57 -2.33 -20.23
N LYS A 12 69.66 -2.05 -21.54
CA LYS A 12 70.42 -2.90 -22.48
C LYS A 12 71.91 -2.89 -22.14
N GLU A 13 72.46 -1.74 -21.78
CA GLU A 13 73.85 -1.59 -21.34
C GLU A 13 74.13 -2.30 -20.01
N ALA A 14 73.14 -2.36 -19.11
CA ALA A 14 73.24 -3.11 -17.86
C ALA A 14 73.07 -4.64 -18.04
N GLY A 15 72.91 -5.12 -19.27
CA GLY A 15 72.80 -6.56 -19.59
C GLY A 15 71.37 -7.11 -19.56
N ALA A 16 70.34 -6.26 -19.47
CA ALA A 16 68.97 -6.71 -19.64
C ALA A 16 68.67 -7.05 -21.10
N VAL A 17 67.79 -8.03 -21.31
CA VAL A 17 67.25 -8.33 -22.64
C VAL A 17 66.15 -7.31 -22.95
N VAL A 18 66.47 -6.33 -23.81
CA VAL A 18 65.56 -5.22 -24.14
C VAL A 18 65.05 -5.38 -25.57
N PRO A 19 63.72 -5.47 -25.78
CA PRO A 19 63.15 -5.58 -27.11
C PRO A 19 63.32 -4.28 -27.91
N THR A 20 63.23 -4.37 -29.23
CA THR A 20 63.30 -3.22 -30.13
C THR A 20 62.03 -2.36 -30.10
N SER A 21 60.90 -2.95 -29.72
CA SER A 21 59.56 -2.34 -29.67
C SER A 21 58.62 -3.13 -28.74
N TYR A 22 57.38 -2.67 -28.54
CA TYR A 22 56.41 -3.44 -27.74
C TYR A 22 55.93 -4.69 -28.49
N GLU A 23 55.82 -4.60 -29.81
CA GLU A 23 55.40 -5.68 -30.70
C GLU A 23 56.40 -6.84 -30.71
N THR A 24 57.69 -6.56 -30.49
CA THR A 24 58.74 -7.60 -30.42
C THR A 24 58.93 -8.18 -29.01
N PHE A 25 58.16 -7.71 -28.03
CA PHE A 25 58.34 -8.12 -26.63
C PHE A 25 57.98 -9.60 -26.41
N GLU A 26 56.89 -10.08 -27.03
CA GLU A 26 56.48 -11.49 -26.95
C GLU A 26 57.58 -12.42 -27.49
N ALA A 27 58.16 -12.08 -28.66
CA ALA A 27 59.22 -12.86 -29.28
C ALA A 27 60.47 -12.94 -28.40
N VAL A 28 60.91 -11.80 -27.85
CA VAL A 28 62.09 -11.72 -26.99
C VAL A 28 61.89 -12.48 -25.67
N ILE A 29 60.69 -12.44 -25.09
CA ILE A 29 60.35 -13.25 -23.90
C ILE A 29 60.46 -14.74 -24.22
N LYS A 30 59.87 -15.16 -25.35
CA LYS A 30 59.90 -16.56 -25.78
C LYS A 30 61.32 -17.04 -26.03
N GLU A 31 62.12 -16.30 -26.81
CA GLU A 31 63.52 -16.62 -27.09
C GLU A 31 64.36 -16.74 -25.80
N THR A 32 64.14 -15.85 -24.83
CA THR A 32 64.83 -15.90 -23.54
C THR A 32 64.41 -17.12 -22.72
N PHE A 33 63.12 -17.46 -22.71
CA PHE A 33 62.60 -18.65 -22.03
C PHE A 33 63.16 -19.94 -22.65
N ASP A 34 63.09 -20.07 -23.98
CA ASP A 34 63.59 -21.24 -24.72
C ASP A 34 65.09 -21.45 -24.46
N LYS A 35 65.87 -20.37 -24.47
CA LYS A 35 67.30 -20.41 -24.11
C LYS A 35 67.55 -20.92 -22.69
N LEU A 36 66.75 -20.48 -21.70
CA LEU A 36 66.89 -20.94 -20.31
C LEU A 36 66.47 -22.40 -20.13
N VAL A 37 65.55 -22.90 -20.96
CA VAL A 37 65.19 -24.32 -21.01
C VAL A 37 66.33 -25.15 -21.63
N GLU A 38 66.91 -24.69 -22.74
CA GLU A 38 68.07 -25.34 -23.38
C GLU A 38 69.29 -25.40 -22.45
N GLU A 39 69.53 -24.32 -21.68
CA GLU A 39 70.58 -24.26 -20.66
C GLU A 39 70.29 -25.13 -19.42
N GLY A 40 69.12 -25.77 -19.35
CA GLY A 40 68.71 -26.63 -18.22
C GLY A 40 68.39 -25.87 -16.93
N LYS A 41 68.29 -24.53 -16.99
CA LYS A 41 67.96 -23.68 -15.83
C LYS A 41 66.48 -23.69 -15.51
N ILE A 42 65.63 -24.00 -16.48
CA ILE A 42 64.18 -24.12 -16.33
C ILE A 42 63.73 -25.45 -16.92
N THR A 43 62.89 -26.18 -16.20
CA THR A 43 62.21 -27.37 -16.72
C THR A 43 60.74 -27.02 -16.94
N PRO A 44 60.22 -27.12 -18.19
CA PRO A 44 58.80 -26.89 -18.45
C PRO A 44 57.95 -27.81 -17.57
N VAL A 45 57.07 -27.20 -16.78
CA VAL A 45 56.15 -27.93 -15.92
C VAL A 45 54.98 -28.41 -16.76
N LYS A 46 54.56 -29.67 -16.57
CA LYS A 46 53.35 -30.19 -17.20
C LYS A 46 52.16 -29.39 -16.71
N GLU A 47 51.42 -28.77 -17.63
CA GLU A 47 50.19 -28.07 -17.27
C GLU A 47 49.19 -29.02 -16.59
N VAL A 48 48.65 -28.58 -15.46
CA VAL A 48 47.60 -29.28 -14.74
C VAL A 48 46.30 -28.56 -15.03
N THR A 49 45.26 -29.30 -15.41
CA THR A 49 43.93 -28.73 -15.62
C THR A 49 43.43 -28.15 -14.28
N PRO A 50 43.16 -26.85 -14.18
CA PRO A 50 42.65 -26.26 -12.94
C PRO A 50 41.26 -26.85 -12.61
N PRO A 51 40.87 -26.90 -11.32
CA PRO A 51 39.55 -27.35 -10.93
C PRO A 51 38.47 -26.42 -11.54
N GLN A 52 37.36 -27.00 -12.01
CA GLN A 52 36.26 -26.21 -12.55
C GLN A 52 35.54 -25.47 -11.43
N ILE A 53 35.40 -24.15 -11.60
CA ILE A 53 34.60 -23.31 -10.71
C ILE A 53 33.18 -23.26 -11.26
N PRO A 54 32.14 -23.40 -10.41
CA PRO A 54 30.75 -23.25 -10.85
C PRO A 54 30.51 -21.89 -11.52
N GLU A 55 29.72 -21.88 -12.59
CA GLU A 55 29.30 -20.65 -13.27
C GLU A 55 28.41 -19.80 -12.34
N ASP A 56 28.54 -18.47 -12.43
CA ASP A 56 27.67 -17.55 -11.71
C ASP A 56 26.22 -17.70 -12.17
N LEU A 57 25.29 -17.78 -11.21
CA LEU A 57 23.88 -17.96 -11.48
C LEU A 57 23.30 -16.89 -12.43
N ASN A 58 23.73 -15.63 -12.30
CA ASN A 58 23.23 -14.56 -13.16
C ASN A 58 23.70 -14.72 -14.61
N ILE A 59 24.92 -15.22 -14.82
CA ILE A 59 25.46 -15.51 -16.15
C ILE A 59 24.71 -16.71 -16.76
N ALA A 60 24.48 -17.76 -15.96
CA ALA A 60 23.73 -18.93 -16.40
C ALA A 60 22.27 -18.58 -16.75
N ILE A 61 21.62 -17.70 -16.00
CA ILE A 61 20.27 -17.20 -16.31
C ILE A 61 20.29 -16.32 -17.57
N LYS A 62 21.22 -15.37 -17.68
CA LYS A 62 21.33 -14.47 -18.86
C LYS A 62 21.64 -15.23 -20.15
N SER A 63 22.44 -16.29 -20.06
CA SER A 63 22.76 -17.17 -21.18
C SER A 63 21.67 -18.21 -21.47
N GLY A 64 20.60 -18.26 -20.68
CA GLY A 64 19.47 -19.19 -20.86
C GLY A 64 19.78 -20.64 -20.50
N LYS A 65 20.92 -20.92 -19.85
CA LYS A 65 21.33 -22.27 -19.43
C LYS A 65 20.47 -22.81 -18.29
N VAL A 66 19.94 -21.92 -17.45
CA VAL A 66 19.09 -22.27 -16.30
C VAL A 66 17.91 -21.31 -16.20
N ARG A 67 16.81 -21.80 -15.60
CA ARG A 67 15.65 -20.98 -15.24
C ARG A 67 15.49 -20.98 -13.72
N ALA A 68 15.49 -19.80 -13.12
CA ALA A 68 15.11 -19.62 -11.73
C ALA A 68 13.61 -19.31 -11.63
N PRO A 69 12.85 -19.98 -10.75
CA PRO A 69 11.45 -19.63 -10.51
C PRO A 69 11.32 -18.30 -9.78
N THR A 70 10.26 -17.56 -10.05
CA THR A 70 9.90 -16.34 -9.31
C THR A 70 9.17 -16.70 -8.02
N HIS A 71 9.59 -16.13 -6.88
CA HIS A 71 8.99 -16.43 -5.57
C HIS A 71 7.79 -15.55 -5.22
N ILE A 72 7.72 -14.34 -5.78
CA ILE A 72 6.67 -13.35 -5.51
C ILE A 72 6.12 -12.84 -6.84
N ILE A 73 4.80 -12.75 -6.93
CA ILE A 73 4.10 -12.15 -8.06
C ILE A 73 3.58 -10.77 -7.62
N SER A 74 3.99 -9.71 -8.31
CA SER A 74 3.44 -8.36 -8.17
C SER A 74 2.69 -7.99 -9.45
N THR A 75 1.49 -7.42 -9.31
CA THR A 75 0.66 -7.00 -10.46
C THR A 75 0.19 -5.55 -10.38
N ILE A 76 0.63 -4.79 -9.37
CA ILE A 76 0.13 -3.44 -9.09
C ILE A 76 1.14 -2.33 -9.41
N SER A 77 2.45 -2.64 -9.42
CA SER A 77 3.50 -1.68 -9.76
C SER A 77 4.76 -2.38 -10.28
N ASP A 78 5.53 -1.66 -11.09
CA ASP A 78 6.84 -2.08 -11.61
C ASP A 78 7.79 -0.88 -11.67
N ASP A 79 8.96 -0.99 -11.04
CA ASP A 79 9.98 0.06 -10.93
C ASP A 79 11.27 -0.24 -11.71
N ARG A 80 11.30 -1.36 -12.45
CA ARG A 80 12.51 -1.83 -13.16
C ARG A 80 12.70 -1.21 -14.54
N GLY A 81 11.67 -0.55 -15.07
CA GLY A 81 11.68 0.11 -16.38
C GLY A 81 12.43 1.44 -16.38
N GLU A 82 12.26 2.24 -17.43
CA GLU A 82 12.80 3.61 -17.49
C GLU A 82 12.22 4.52 -16.41
N GLU A 83 10.94 4.32 -16.08
CA GLU A 83 10.27 5.00 -14.97
C GLU A 83 9.31 4.05 -14.22
N PRO A 84 8.98 4.33 -12.94
CA PRO A 84 8.01 3.55 -12.18
C PRO A 84 6.61 3.60 -12.80
N CYS A 85 5.92 2.47 -12.79
CA CYS A 85 4.55 2.34 -13.28
C CYS A 85 3.59 1.88 -12.16
N TYR A 86 2.37 2.42 -12.16
CA TYR A 86 1.24 1.91 -11.38
C TYR A 86 0.21 1.25 -12.30
N ALA A 87 0.02 -0.06 -12.13
CA ALA A 87 -0.80 -0.89 -13.01
C ALA A 87 -0.52 -0.67 -14.52
N GLY A 88 0.76 -0.51 -14.86
CA GLY A 88 1.21 -0.25 -16.24
C GLY A 88 1.09 1.22 -16.70
N VAL A 89 0.59 2.12 -15.86
CA VAL A 89 0.55 3.56 -16.15
C VAL A 89 1.86 4.20 -15.64
N PRO A 90 2.67 4.81 -16.52
CA PRO A 90 3.92 5.45 -16.11
C PRO A 90 3.70 6.68 -15.21
N MET A 91 4.66 6.97 -14.33
CA MET A 91 4.59 8.08 -13.39
C MET A 91 4.42 9.44 -14.09
N SER A 92 5.15 9.68 -15.18
CA SER A 92 5.02 10.86 -16.04
C SER A 92 3.56 11.13 -16.42
N ASN A 93 2.85 10.09 -16.88
CA ASN A 93 1.46 10.17 -17.32
C ASN A 93 0.51 10.57 -16.18
N ILE A 94 0.74 10.04 -14.96
CA ILE A 94 -0.05 10.39 -13.77
C ILE A 94 0.06 11.90 -13.49
N ILE A 95 1.27 12.45 -13.55
CA ILE A 95 1.51 13.87 -13.28
C ILE A 95 0.98 14.76 -14.41
N GLU A 96 1.31 14.45 -15.66
CA GLU A 96 0.96 15.26 -16.84
C GLU A 96 -0.55 15.33 -17.08
N ARG A 97 -1.29 14.26 -16.78
CA ARG A 97 -2.75 14.23 -16.92
C ARG A 97 -3.50 14.71 -15.68
N GLY A 98 -2.79 15.15 -14.63
CA GLY A 98 -3.39 15.70 -13.42
C GLY A 98 -4.18 14.68 -12.61
N TYR A 99 -3.70 13.44 -12.54
CA TYR A 99 -4.33 12.38 -11.76
C TYR A 99 -4.24 12.73 -10.26
N GLY A 100 -5.33 12.51 -9.54
CA GLY A 100 -5.42 12.71 -8.10
C GLY A 100 -5.04 11.47 -7.29
N VAL A 101 -5.11 11.59 -5.97
CA VAL A 101 -4.86 10.46 -5.05
C VAL A 101 -5.91 9.37 -5.26
N GLY A 102 -7.15 9.73 -5.60
CA GLY A 102 -8.18 8.74 -5.92
C GLY A 102 -7.85 7.92 -7.17
N ASP A 103 -7.20 8.53 -8.17
CA ASP A 103 -6.78 7.86 -9.39
C ASP A 103 -5.60 6.91 -9.13
N VAL A 104 -4.64 7.32 -8.28
CA VAL A 104 -3.53 6.46 -7.84
C VAL A 104 -4.04 5.24 -7.06
N ILE A 105 -4.99 5.44 -6.13
CA ILE A 105 -5.65 4.34 -5.41
C ILE A 105 -6.37 3.42 -6.39
N SER A 106 -7.04 4.00 -7.40
CA SER A 106 -7.71 3.22 -8.43
C SER A 106 -6.77 2.27 -9.17
N LEU A 107 -5.60 2.76 -9.58
CA LEU A 107 -4.59 1.96 -10.26
C LEU A 107 -3.98 0.91 -9.33
N LEU A 108 -3.57 1.28 -8.12
CA LEU A 108 -2.87 0.37 -7.22
C LEU A 108 -3.78 -0.70 -6.62
N TRP A 109 -5.03 -0.38 -6.30
CA TRP A 109 -5.93 -1.30 -5.60
C TRP A 109 -6.79 -2.07 -6.60
N PHE A 110 -7.34 -1.40 -7.61
CA PHE A 110 -8.27 -2.01 -8.56
C PHE A 110 -7.64 -2.32 -9.92
N LYS A 111 -6.37 -1.95 -10.16
CA LYS A 111 -5.66 -2.14 -11.43
C LYS A 111 -6.39 -1.55 -12.63
N ARG A 112 -7.13 -0.46 -12.41
CA ARG A 112 -8.03 0.16 -13.38
C ARG A 112 -7.96 1.67 -13.28
N SER A 113 -8.17 2.35 -14.40
CA SER A 113 -8.39 3.80 -14.42
C SER A 113 -9.89 4.03 -14.28
N LEU A 114 -10.38 4.17 -13.05
CA LEU A 114 -11.80 4.41 -12.78
C LEU A 114 -12.28 5.75 -13.34
N PRO A 115 -13.58 5.90 -13.67
CA PRO A 115 -14.15 7.19 -14.04
C PRO A 115 -13.91 8.27 -12.97
N ARG A 116 -13.81 9.53 -13.40
CA ARG A 116 -13.49 10.66 -12.50
C ARG A 116 -14.42 10.79 -11.30
N TYR A 117 -15.72 10.49 -11.47
CA TYR A 117 -16.66 10.55 -10.35
C TYR A 117 -16.37 9.49 -9.27
N CYS A 118 -15.82 8.32 -9.65
CA CYS A 118 -15.41 7.28 -8.73
C CYS A 118 -14.18 7.72 -7.94
N THR A 119 -13.16 8.24 -8.63
CA THR A 119 -11.90 8.64 -7.98
C THR A 119 -12.08 9.88 -7.10
N GLN A 120 -12.93 10.82 -7.52
CA GLN A 120 -13.37 11.93 -6.69
C GLN A 120 -14.18 11.46 -5.46
N PHE A 121 -15.04 10.46 -5.60
CA PHE A 121 -15.76 9.88 -4.45
C PHE A 121 -14.80 9.24 -3.43
N ILE A 122 -13.77 8.53 -3.91
CA ILE A 122 -12.72 7.95 -3.05
C ILE A 122 -12.00 9.08 -2.27
N GLU A 123 -11.66 10.18 -2.92
CA GLU A 123 -11.05 11.35 -2.27
C GLU A 123 -11.98 11.97 -1.22
N ILE A 124 -13.28 12.09 -1.52
CA ILE A 124 -14.28 12.57 -0.55
C ILE A 124 -14.33 11.64 0.67
N CYS A 125 -14.35 10.32 0.47
CA CYS A 125 -14.32 9.36 1.57
C CYS A 125 -13.08 9.55 2.46
N ILE A 126 -11.91 9.74 1.84
CA ILE A 126 -10.66 9.99 2.57
C ILE A 126 -10.77 11.27 3.41
N MET A 127 -11.25 12.36 2.82
CA MET A 127 -11.42 13.64 3.53
C MET A 127 -12.38 13.52 4.72
N LEU A 128 -13.51 12.83 4.56
CA LEU A 128 -14.51 12.68 5.61
C LEU A 128 -14.09 11.74 6.73
N CYS A 129 -13.24 10.75 6.42
CA CYS A 129 -12.74 9.76 7.37
C CYS A 129 -11.36 10.11 7.96
N ALA A 130 -10.76 11.23 7.54
CA ALA A 130 -9.39 11.62 7.90
C ALA A 130 -9.17 11.65 9.42
N ASP A 131 -10.11 12.21 10.17
CA ASP A 131 -10.07 12.22 11.63
C ASP A 131 -11.48 12.30 12.27
N HIS A 132 -11.58 12.00 13.57
CA HIS A 132 -12.80 12.13 14.36
C HIS A 132 -12.51 12.56 15.82
N GLY A 133 -11.39 13.25 16.03
CA GLY A 133 -10.96 13.76 17.32
C GLY A 133 -10.26 12.72 18.21
N PRO A 134 -9.71 13.17 19.35
CA PRO A 134 -8.74 12.41 20.15
C PRO A 134 -9.35 11.30 21.01
N CYS A 135 -10.69 11.23 21.13
CA CYS A 135 -11.37 10.32 22.05
C CYS A 135 -11.71 8.96 21.43
N VAL A 136 -11.48 8.76 20.14
CA VAL A 136 -11.65 7.45 19.50
C VAL A 136 -10.43 6.58 19.75
N SER A 137 -10.62 5.25 19.82
CA SER A 137 -9.59 4.29 20.23
C SER A 137 -8.25 4.49 19.53
N GLY A 138 -8.24 4.65 18.19
CA GLY A 138 -7.01 4.83 17.43
C GLY A 138 -6.28 6.12 17.78
N ALA A 139 -7.00 7.24 17.80
CA ALA A 139 -6.41 8.54 18.13
C ALA A 139 -5.85 8.57 19.55
N HIS A 140 -6.60 8.01 20.51
CA HIS A 140 -6.17 7.90 21.90
C HIS A 140 -4.86 7.10 22.04
N ASN A 141 -4.79 5.90 21.43
CA ASN A 141 -3.59 5.07 21.47
C ASN A 141 -2.38 5.75 20.83
N THR A 142 -2.59 6.42 19.69
CA THR A 142 -1.52 7.21 19.04
C THR A 142 -1.04 8.33 19.93
N ILE A 143 -1.95 9.07 20.58
CA ILE A 143 -1.62 10.17 21.51
C ILE A 143 -0.84 9.66 22.71
N VAL A 144 -1.31 8.60 23.38
CA VAL A 144 -0.63 8.00 24.55
C VAL A 144 0.78 7.55 24.16
N THR A 145 0.93 6.90 23.01
CA THR A 145 2.22 6.41 22.51
C THR A 145 3.16 7.55 22.15
N ALA A 146 2.66 8.62 21.51
CA ALA A 146 3.43 9.81 21.21
C ALA A 146 3.92 10.52 22.49
N ARG A 147 3.05 10.61 23.51
CA ARG A 147 3.37 11.16 24.84
C ARG A 147 4.36 10.31 25.62
N ALA A 148 4.49 9.02 25.31
CA ALA A 148 5.54 8.16 25.83
C ALA A 148 6.90 8.35 25.12
N GLY A 149 7.03 9.35 24.25
CA GLY A 149 8.29 9.71 23.59
C GLY A 149 8.62 8.87 22.36
N LYS A 150 7.69 8.07 21.85
CA LYS A 150 7.92 7.22 20.67
C LYS A 150 8.00 8.03 19.37
N ASP A 151 8.58 7.42 18.35
CA ASP A 151 8.67 7.95 16.99
C ASP A 151 7.30 7.94 16.28
N LEU A 152 7.26 8.53 15.08
CA LEU A 152 6.03 8.67 14.29
C LEU A 152 5.42 7.31 13.93
N VAL A 153 6.25 6.38 13.43
CA VAL A 153 5.77 5.09 12.93
C VAL A 153 5.21 4.27 14.09
N SER A 154 5.94 4.19 15.21
CA SER A 154 5.46 3.51 16.42
C SER A 154 4.13 4.08 16.92
N SER A 155 3.98 5.42 16.94
CA SER A 155 2.77 6.09 17.41
C SER A 155 1.58 5.85 16.47
N LEU A 156 1.82 5.91 15.15
CA LEU A 156 0.82 5.61 14.14
C LEU A 156 0.34 4.16 14.24
N VAL A 157 1.27 3.19 14.24
CA VAL A 157 0.95 1.75 14.29
C VAL A 157 0.16 1.41 15.56
N SER A 158 0.52 1.98 16.72
CA SER A 158 -0.24 1.78 17.96
C SER A 158 -1.73 2.17 17.84
N GLY A 159 -2.03 3.25 17.13
CA GLY A 159 -3.41 3.64 16.83
C GLY A 159 -4.06 2.77 15.77
N LEU A 160 -3.35 2.44 14.69
CA LEU A 160 -3.87 1.61 13.60
C LEU A 160 -4.22 0.20 14.06
N LEU A 161 -3.48 -0.38 15.00
CA LEU A 161 -3.77 -1.70 15.58
C LEU A 161 -5.10 -1.77 16.35
N THR A 162 -5.73 -0.62 16.62
CA THR A 162 -7.09 -0.59 17.20
C THR A 162 -8.18 -0.68 16.14
N ILE A 163 -7.86 -0.48 14.85
CA ILE A 163 -8.82 -0.55 13.76
C ILE A 163 -9.19 -2.01 13.52
N GLY A 164 -10.49 -2.29 13.55
CA GLY A 164 -11.05 -3.64 13.45
C GLY A 164 -12.56 -3.62 13.70
N PRO A 165 -13.16 -4.74 14.16
CA PRO A 165 -14.62 -4.92 14.15
C PRO A 165 -15.39 -3.91 15.02
N ARG A 166 -14.76 -3.32 16.05
CA ARG A 166 -15.39 -2.34 16.94
C ARG A 166 -15.02 -0.89 16.64
N PHE A 167 -13.98 -0.66 15.84
CA PHE A 167 -13.49 0.67 15.49
C PHE A 167 -13.03 0.68 14.04
N GLY A 168 -13.79 1.33 13.16
CA GLY A 168 -13.48 1.40 11.72
C GLY A 168 -14.04 0.28 10.84
N GLY A 169 -14.36 -0.89 11.39
CA GLY A 169 -14.92 -2.02 10.63
C GLY A 169 -16.37 -1.82 10.13
N ALA A 170 -17.06 -0.78 10.59
CA ALA A 170 -18.48 -0.57 10.29
C ALA A 170 -18.76 -0.28 8.81
N ILE A 171 -17.79 0.25 8.06
CA ILE A 171 -17.95 0.55 6.62
C ILE A 171 -18.12 -0.75 5.84
N ASP A 172 -17.20 -1.69 6.08
CA ASP A 172 -17.12 -2.94 5.37
C ASP A 172 -18.29 -3.87 5.75
N ASP A 173 -18.63 -3.92 7.05
CA ASP A 173 -19.83 -4.63 7.52
C ASP A 173 -21.10 -4.05 6.91
N ALA A 174 -21.24 -2.71 6.86
CA ALA A 174 -22.41 -2.09 6.25
C ALA A 174 -22.54 -2.48 4.77
N ALA A 175 -21.43 -2.42 4.01
CA ALA A 175 -21.41 -2.88 2.63
C ALA A 175 -21.86 -4.35 2.51
N ARG A 176 -21.27 -5.27 3.28
CA ARG A 176 -21.64 -6.69 3.25
C ARG A 176 -23.13 -6.92 3.54
N TYR A 177 -23.64 -6.35 4.63
CA TYR A 177 -25.02 -6.60 5.06
C TYR A 177 -26.07 -5.92 4.17
N PHE A 178 -25.84 -4.68 3.74
CA PHE A 178 -26.76 -4.02 2.80
C PHE A 178 -26.77 -4.70 1.44
N LYS A 179 -25.59 -5.15 0.96
CA LYS A 179 -25.49 -5.91 -0.29
C LYS A 179 -26.26 -7.22 -0.23
N ASP A 180 -26.02 -8.05 0.79
CA ASP A 180 -26.73 -9.35 0.96
C ASP A 180 -28.25 -9.14 1.01
N ALA A 181 -28.71 -8.19 1.83
CA ALA A 181 -30.12 -7.93 2.01
C ALA A 181 -30.79 -7.44 0.72
N TYR A 182 -30.15 -6.52 0.01
CA TYR A 182 -30.65 -6.02 -1.27
C TYR A 182 -30.64 -7.09 -2.37
N ASP A 183 -29.54 -7.83 -2.53
CA ASP A 183 -29.41 -8.85 -3.57
C ASP A 183 -30.40 -10.01 -3.38
N ARG A 184 -30.77 -10.31 -2.13
CA ARG A 184 -31.84 -11.26 -1.78
C ARG A 184 -33.25 -10.68 -1.82
N SER A 185 -33.40 -9.41 -2.20
CA SER A 185 -34.67 -8.69 -2.25
C SER A 185 -35.43 -8.67 -0.92
N LEU A 186 -34.71 -8.64 0.21
CA LEU A 186 -35.33 -8.52 1.53
C LEU A 186 -35.91 -7.11 1.70
N THR A 187 -37.13 -7.01 2.20
CA THR A 187 -37.67 -5.71 2.61
C THR A 187 -36.86 -5.13 3.78
N PRO A 188 -36.83 -3.78 3.94
CA PRO A 188 -36.20 -3.15 5.10
C PRO A 188 -36.65 -3.72 6.46
N TYR A 189 -37.93 -4.06 6.56
CA TYR A 189 -38.51 -4.71 7.74
C TYR A 189 -37.87 -6.09 8.00
N GLU A 190 -37.86 -6.97 6.99
CA GLU A 190 -37.31 -8.34 7.10
C GLU A 190 -35.82 -8.32 7.44
N PHE A 191 -35.07 -7.42 6.81
CA PHE A 191 -33.65 -7.25 7.10
C PHE A 191 -33.40 -6.84 8.55
N VAL A 192 -34.03 -5.76 9.01
CA VAL A 192 -33.78 -5.22 10.35
C VAL A 192 -34.27 -6.17 11.45
N GLU A 193 -35.46 -6.76 11.29
CA GLU A 193 -35.96 -7.75 12.27
C GLU A 193 -35.17 -9.06 12.22
N GLY A 194 -34.67 -9.46 11.05
CA GLY A 194 -33.75 -10.59 10.90
C GLY A 194 -32.44 -10.36 11.66
N MET A 195 -31.86 -9.17 11.58
CA MET A 195 -30.65 -8.78 12.32
C MET A 195 -30.90 -8.77 13.83
N LYS A 196 -32.03 -8.20 14.26
CA LYS A 196 -32.44 -8.20 15.67
C LYS A 196 -32.59 -9.61 16.25
N LYS A 197 -33.22 -10.54 15.50
CA LYS A 197 -33.35 -11.95 15.93
C LYS A 197 -32.00 -12.64 16.12
N LYS A 198 -30.98 -12.25 15.34
CA LYS A 198 -29.60 -12.72 15.47
C LYS A 198 -28.83 -12.03 16.61
N GLY A 199 -29.41 -11.04 17.27
CA GLY A 199 -28.72 -10.22 18.28
C GLY A 199 -27.69 -9.25 17.69
N ILE A 200 -27.74 -8.99 16.38
CA ILE A 200 -26.78 -8.14 15.67
C ILE A 200 -27.42 -6.77 15.43
N ARG A 201 -26.73 -5.70 15.81
CA ARG A 201 -27.14 -4.33 15.43
C ARG A 201 -26.81 -4.12 13.97
N VAL A 202 -27.68 -3.43 13.23
CA VAL A 202 -27.47 -3.14 11.81
C VAL A 202 -26.23 -2.26 11.65
N PRO A 203 -25.14 -2.74 11.00
CA PRO A 203 -23.95 -1.93 10.78
C PRO A 203 -24.28 -0.72 9.90
N GLY A 204 -23.63 0.41 10.19
CA GLY A 204 -23.93 1.67 9.50
C GLY A 204 -25.19 2.39 9.98
N ILE A 205 -25.96 1.84 10.92
CA ILE A 205 -27.12 2.50 11.54
C ILE A 205 -26.84 2.84 13.01
N GLY A 206 -27.18 4.06 13.39
CA GLY A 206 -27.08 4.58 14.73
C GLY A 206 -26.01 5.65 14.88
N HIS A 207 -26.33 6.67 15.69
CA HIS A 207 -25.39 7.72 16.06
C HIS A 207 -25.59 8.13 17.53
N ARG A 208 -24.51 8.57 18.21
CA ARG A 208 -24.56 9.05 19.60
C ARG A 208 -25.25 10.41 19.74
N ILE A 209 -24.89 11.35 18.86
CA ILE A 209 -25.36 12.75 18.87
C ILE A 209 -26.45 13.02 17.81
N LYS A 210 -26.25 12.60 16.56
CA LYS A 210 -27.14 12.84 15.43
C LYS A 210 -28.44 12.04 15.51
N ARG A 211 -29.49 12.61 14.94
CA ARG A 211 -30.89 12.16 15.03
C ARG A 211 -31.63 12.46 13.72
N GLY A 212 -32.86 11.98 13.57
CA GLY A 212 -33.68 12.24 12.37
C GLY A 212 -33.91 13.73 12.09
N ASP A 213 -34.01 14.55 13.14
CA ASP A 213 -34.15 16.01 13.10
C ASP A 213 -32.83 16.77 12.99
N ASN A 214 -31.70 16.15 13.36
CA ASN A 214 -30.36 16.71 13.25
C ASN A 214 -29.43 15.71 12.56
N ARG A 215 -29.51 15.70 11.24
CA ARG A 215 -28.80 14.78 10.36
C ARG A 215 -27.30 15.08 10.32
N ASP A 216 -26.52 14.05 10.00
CA ASP A 216 -25.09 14.19 9.79
C ASP A 216 -24.83 14.87 8.42
N LYS A 217 -24.22 16.05 8.44
CA LYS A 217 -23.88 16.79 7.21
C LYS A 217 -22.94 16.00 6.28
N ARG A 218 -22.09 15.13 6.82
CA ARG A 218 -21.21 14.27 6.01
C ARG A 218 -22.02 13.29 5.17
N VAL A 219 -23.05 12.69 5.78
CA VAL A 219 -23.97 11.76 5.10
C VAL A 219 -24.76 12.50 4.02
N GLU A 220 -25.31 13.68 4.33
CA GLU A 220 -26.04 14.50 3.35
C GLU A 220 -25.18 14.86 2.13
N LEU A 221 -23.91 15.25 2.35
CA LEU A 221 -22.98 15.60 1.27
C LEU A 221 -22.66 14.39 0.38
N LEU A 222 -22.43 13.21 0.98
CA LEU A 222 -22.20 11.97 0.25
C LEU A 222 -23.41 11.57 -0.61
N GLN A 223 -24.61 11.60 -0.03
CA GLN A 223 -25.85 11.30 -0.74
C GLN A 223 -26.09 12.27 -1.90
N LYS A 224 -25.87 13.58 -1.67
CA LYS A 224 -25.98 14.60 -2.71
C LYS A 224 -24.99 14.34 -3.85
N PHE A 225 -23.72 14.09 -3.53
CA PHE A 225 -22.70 13.81 -4.54
C PHE A 225 -23.09 12.60 -5.40
N ALA A 226 -23.49 11.51 -4.76
CA ALA A 226 -23.85 10.28 -5.45
C ALA A 226 -25.08 10.45 -6.35
N ARG A 227 -26.16 11.08 -5.85
CA ARG A 227 -27.37 11.33 -6.66
C ARG A 227 -27.11 12.21 -7.88
N THR A 228 -26.09 13.07 -7.83
CA THR A 228 -25.73 13.94 -8.96
C THR A 228 -24.83 13.25 -9.98
N HIS A 229 -23.90 12.38 -9.55
CA HIS A 229 -22.83 11.89 -10.42
C HIS A 229 -22.87 10.37 -10.70
N PHE A 230 -23.50 9.57 -9.85
CA PHE A 230 -23.50 8.12 -10.01
C PHE A 230 -24.58 7.69 -11.00
N PRO A 231 -24.29 6.70 -11.88
CA PRO A 231 -25.31 6.14 -12.79
C PRO A 231 -26.47 5.45 -12.06
N SER A 232 -26.21 4.91 -10.86
CA SER A 232 -27.18 4.24 -10.01
C SER A 232 -26.78 4.40 -8.54
N VAL A 233 -27.76 4.48 -7.65
CA VAL A 233 -27.58 4.59 -6.19
C VAL A 233 -28.45 3.58 -5.44
N LYS A 234 -28.63 2.38 -6.03
CA LYS A 234 -29.62 1.39 -5.57
C LYS A 234 -29.35 0.87 -4.16
N TYR A 235 -28.07 0.67 -3.79
CA TYR A 235 -27.71 0.19 -2.46
C TYR A 235 -27.86 1.30 -1.43
N MET A 236 -27.50 2.55 -1.77
CA MET A 236 -27.73 3.71 -0.91
C MET A 236 -29.22 3.98 -0.69
N GLU A 237 -30.05 3.92 -1.74
CA GLU A 237 -31.50 4.10 -1.58
C GLU A 237 -32.13 2.98 -0.74
N TYR A 238 -31.64 1.74 -0.85
CA TYR A 238 -32.02 0.67 0.07
C TYR A 238 -31.63 0.98 1.52
N ALA A 239 -30.41 1.48 1.76
CA ALA A 239 -29.96 1.88 3.09
C ALA A 239 -30.79 3.04 3.67
N VAL A 240 -31.25 3.99 2.83
CA VAL A 240 -32.17 5.07 3.23
C VAL A 240 -33.56 4.54 3.58
N GLN A 241 -34.05 3.52 2.87
CA GLN A 241 -35.31 2.85 3.24
C GLN A 241 -35.19 2.09 4.58
N VAL A 242 -34.06 1.42 4.80
CA VAL A 242 -33.71 0.80 6.09
C VAL A 242 -33.69 1.83 7.20
N GLU A 243 -33.05 2.97 6.97
CA GLU A 243 -33.04 4.08 7.93
C GLU A 243 -34.44 4.60 8.25
N THR A 244 -35.29 4.77 7.23
CA THR A 244 -36.68 5.22 7.41
C THR A 244 -37.42 4.29 8.37
N TYR A 245 -37.23 2.97 8.20
CA TYR A 245 -37.79 1.98 9.11
C TYR A 245 -37.16 2.04 10.50
N THR A 246 -35.84 2.19 10.64
CA THR A 246 -35.18 2.24 11.97
C THR A 246 -35.52 3.51 12.75
N LEU A 247 -35.73 4.63 12.06
CA LEU A 247 -36.19 5.88 12.68
C LEU A 247 -37.58 5.78 13.32
N SER A 248 -38.44 4.89 12.81
CA SER A 248 -39.73 4.58 13.45
C SER A 248 -39.58 3.92 14.83
N LYS A 249 -38.39 3.33 15.12
CA LYS A 249 -38.10 2.67 16.41
C LYS A 249 -37.40 3.59 17.40
N ALA A 250 -36.42 4.36 16.92
CA ALA A 250 -35.74 5.36 17.76
C ALA A 250 -35.10 6.45 16.90
N ASN A 251 -35.24 7.70 17.34
CA ASN A 251 -34.82 8.88 16.58
C ASN A 251 -33.29 8.97 16.36
N ASN A 252 -32.47 8.23 17.12
CA ASN A 252 -31.02 8.20 16.95
C ASN A 252 -30.52 7.07 16.01
N LEU A 253 -31.41 6.24 15.48
CA LEU A 253 -31.08 5.16 14.53
C LEU A 253 -31.05 5.68 13.09
N VAL A 254 -30.21 6.69 12.87
CA VAL A 254 -29.91 7.28 11.55
C VAL A 254 -28.79 6.51 10.85
N LEU A 255 -28.78 6.50 9.52
CA LEU A 255 -27.66 6.11 8.68
C LEU A 255 -26.48 7.01 9.01
N ASN A 256 -25.40 6.39 9.47
CA ASN A 256 -24.18 7.10 9.81
C ASN A 256 -23.24 7.18 8.58
N VAL A 257 -22.12 7.90 8.74
CA VAL A 257 -21.15 8.07 7.66
C VAL A 257 -20.57 6.75 7.17
N ASP A 258 -20.38 5.77 8.07
CA ASP A 258 -19.82 4.47 7.70
C ASP A 258 -20.78 3.68 6.81
N GLY A 259 -22.07 3.68 7.17
CA GLY A 259 -23.13 3.06 6.37
C GLY A 259 -23.35 3.74 5.03
N ALA A 260 -23.25 5.07 5.00
CA ALA A 260 -23.33 5.85 3.77
C ALA A 260 -22.15 5.54 2.82
N ILE A 261 -20.92 5.51 3.33
CA ILE A 261 -19.74 5.14 2.53
C ILE A 261 -19.86 3.69 2.06
N GLY A 262 -20.21 2.75 2.93
CA GLY A 262 -20.33 1.34 2.58
C GLY A 262 -21.34 1.09 1.46
N SER A 263 -22.55 1.62 1.60
CA SER A 263 -23.59 1.48 0.57
C SER A 263 -23.23 2.19 -0.75
N LEU A 264 -22.65 3.39 -0.69
CA LEU A 264 -22.24 4.12 -1.89
C LEU A 264 -21.02 3.49 -2.57
N PHE A 265 -20.11 2.87 -1.85
CA PHE A 265 -18.98 2.18 -2.47
C PHE A 265 -19.47 0.97 -3.29
N LEU A 266 -20.52 0.27 -2.84
CA LEU A 266 -21.18 -0.76 -3.66
C LEU A 266 -21.79 -0.18 -4.93
N ASP A 267 -22.45 0.98 -4.83
CA ASP A 267 -23.02 1.67 -5.98
C ASP A 267 -21.93 2.15 -6.95
N LEU A 268 -20.77 2.58 -6.45
CA LEU A 268 -19.60 2.90 -7.27
C LEU A 268 -19.13 1.66 -8.04
N LEU A 269 -18.92 0.54 -7.34
CA LEU A 269 -18.44 -0.69 -7.97
C LEU A 269 -19.43 -1.18 -9.03
N ALA A 270 -20.72 -1.24 -8.70
CA ALA A 270 -21.77 -1.71 -9.61
C ALA A 270 -22.07 -0.73 -10.75
N GLY A 271 -22.00 0.58 -10.49
CA GLY A 271 -22.32 1.64 -11.44
C GLY A 271 -21.17 2.03 -12.37
N SER A 272 -19.92 1.72 -12.01
CA SER A 272 -18.74 2.05 -12.83
C SER A 272 -18.72 1.36 -14.19
N GLY A 273 -19.43 0.24 -14.34
CA GLY A 273 -19.36 -0.60 -15.54
C GLY A 273 -18.00 -1.30 -15.72
N MET A 274 -17.09 -1.17 -14.74
CA MET A 274 -15.77 -1.78 -14.83
C MET A 274 -15.76 -3.17 -14.20
N PHE A 275 -16.48 -3.41 -13.11
CA PHE A 275 -16.41 -4.64 -12.32
C PHE A 275 -17.53 -5.63 -12.67
N SER A 276 -17.16 -6.91 -12.80
CA SER A 276 -18.13 -8.00 -12.83
C SER A 276 -18.71 -8.26 -11.43
N LYS A 277 -19.87 -8.92 -11.35
CA LYS A 277 -20.48 -9.26 -10.04
C LYS A 277 -19.52 -10.04 -9.13
N GLN A 278 -18.77 -10.99 -9.70
CA GLN A 278 -17.80 -11.80 -8.97
C GLN A 278 -16.66 -10.95 -8.40
N GLU A 279 -16.14 -10.00 -9.18
CA GLU A 279 -15.10 -9.07 -8.70
C GLU A 279 -15.61 -8.17 -7.57
N ILE A 280 -16.87 -7.73 -7.66
CA ILE A 280 -17.49 -6.93 -6.59
C ILE A 280 -17.61 -7.75 -5.29
N ASP A 281 -18.06 -9.00 -5.41
CA ASP A 281 -18.18 -9.91 -4.27
C ASP A 281 -16.80 -10.14 -3.62
N GLU A 282 -15.76 -10.38 -4.41
CA GLU A 282 -14.38 -10.57 -3.94
C GLU A 282 -13.81 -9.31 -3.27
N ILE A 283 -14.02 -8.12 -3.85
CA ILE A 283 -13.56 -6.83 -3.29
C ILE A 283 -14.17 -6.60 -1.89
N VAL A 284 -15.46 -6.89 -1.74
CA VAL A 284 -16.19 -6.76 -0.46
C VAL A 284 -15.73 -7.82 0.54
N GLU A 285 -15.48 -9.05 0.10
CA GLU A 285 -15.03 -10.14 0.97
C GLU A 285 -13.62 -9.88 1.53
N ILE A 286 -12.67 -9.48 0.67
CA ILE A 286 -11.29 -9.16 1.05
C ILE A 286 -11.22 -7.98 2.03
N GLY A 287 -12.18 -7.06 1.96
CA GLY A 287 -12.28 -5.93 2.88
C GLY A 287 -11.54 -4.67 2.42
N TYR A 288 -11.60 -4.36 1.11
CA TYR A 288 -10.98 -3.15 0.54
C TYR A 288 -11.45 -1.86 1.24
N LEU A 289 -12.69 -1.83 1.73
CA LEU A 289 -13.26 -0.67 2.42
C LEU A 289 -12.62 -0.45 3.81
N ASN A 290 -12.16 -1.52 4.48
CA ASN A 290 -11.33 -1.38 5.68
C ASN A 290 -9.99 -0.71 5.33
N GLY A 291 -9.39 -1.09 4.19
CA GLY A 291 -8.19 -0.44 3.66
C GLY A 291 -8.38 1.06 3.44
N LEU A 292 -9.52 1.46 2.88
CA LEU A 292 -9.88 2.87 2.70
C LEU A 292 -9.96 3.62 4.04
N PHE A 293 -10.59 3.03 5.05
CA PHE A 293 -10.67 3.64 6.38
C PHE A 293 -9.30 3.77 7.04
N VAL A 294 -8.47 2.73 6.96
CA VAL A 294 -7.09 2.72 7.49
C VAL A 294 -6.26 3.82 6.83
N LEU A 295 -6.30 3.91 5.51
CA LEU A 295 -5.60 4.95 4.75
C LEU A 295 -6.05 6.35 5.17
N ALA A 296 -7.36 6.59 5.18
CA ALA A 296 -7.93 7.89 5.54
C ALA A 296 -7.54 8.27 6.97
N ARG A 297 -7.78 7.36 7.93
CA ARG A 297 -7.55 7.61 9.35
C ARG A 297 -6.09 7.86 9.70
N SER A 298 -5.16 7.29 8.92
CA SER A 298 -3.73 7.51 9.11
C SER A 298 -3.36 8.99 9.05
N ILE A 299 -4.07 9.80 8.25
CA ILE A 299 -3.86 11.26 8.14
C ILE A 299 -4.05 11.93 9.51
N GLY A 300 -5.19 11.68 10.17
CA GLY A 300 -5.49 12.22 11.50
C GLY A 300 -4.56 11.71 12.59
N LEU A 301 -4.20 10.43 12.56
CA LEU A 301 -3.28 9.84 13.55
C LEU A 301 -1.86 10.44 13.46
N ILE A 302 -1.36 10.64 12.23
CA ILE A 302 -0.10 11.37 12.00
C ILE A 302 -0.23 12.80 12.55
N GLY A 303 -1.34 13.47 12.26
CA GLY A 303 -1.67 14.80 12.79
C GLY A 303 -1.60 14.87 14.31
N HIS A 304 -2.26 13.94 15.01
CA HIS A 304 -2.23 13.83 16.46
C HIS A 304 -0.82 13.58 17.00
N THR A 305 -0.01 12.74 16.33
CA THR A 305 1.38 12.50 16.76
C THR A 305 2.20 13.78 16.74
N PHE A 306 2.14 14.54 15.63
CA PHE A 306 2.84 15.81 15.53
C PHE A 306 2.30 16.85 16.50
N ASP A 307 0.99 16.85 16.73
CA ASP A 307 0.35 17.74 17.69
C ASP A 307 0.88 17.54 19.11
N GLN A 308 0.93 16.30 19.59
CA GLN A 308 1.46 16.00 20.93
C GLN A 308 2.95 16.37 21.07
N LYS A 309 3.74 16.17 20.00
CA LYS A 309 5.16 16.57 19.98
C LYS A 309 5.32 18.11 20.03
N ARG A 310 4.53 18.86 19.24
CA ARG A 310 4.54 20.33 19.26
C ARG A 310 4.12 20.88 20.62
N LEU A 311 3.09 20.28 21.23
CA LEU A 311 2.58 20.64 22.55
C LEU A 311 3.51 20.21 23.70
N LYS A 312 4.61 19.49 23.42
CA LYS A 312 5.57 18.99 24.40
C LYS A 312 4.89 18.27 25.57
N GLN A 313 3.87 17.47 25.26
CA GLN A 313 3.05 16.83 26.28
C GLN A 313 3.87 15.78 27.07
N PRO A 314 3.74 15.74 28.41
CA PRO A 314 4.49 14.79 29.24
C PRO A 314 3.90 13.39 29.13
N LEU A 315 4.62 12.38 29.66
CA LEU A 315 4.15 11.00 29.76
C LEU A 315 2.72 10.92 30.33
N TYR A 316 1.87 10.09 29.73
CA TYR A 316 0.52 9.83 30.22
C TYR A 316 0.51 8.63 31.17
N ARG A 317 -0.18 8.77 32.31
CA ARG A 317 -0.53 7.68 33.22
C ARG A 317 -2.03 7.77 33.50
N HIS A 318 -2.75 6.67 33.35
CA HIS A 318 -4.19 6.65 33.56
C HIS A 318 -4.52 6.87 35.06
N PRO A 319 -5.54 7.68 35.39
CA PRO A 319 -5.92 7.94 36.79
C PRO A 319 -6.41 6.68 37.50
N TRP A 320 -6.22 6.60 38.81
CA TRP A 320 -6.64 5.43 39.59
C TRP A 320 -8.15 5.42 39.87
N GLU A 321 -8.75 6.60 39.98
CA GLU A 321 -10.19 6.81 40.18
C GLU A 321 -11.05 6.30 39.01
N ASP A 322 -10.46 6.17 37.82
CA ASP A 322 -11.12 5.63 36.62
C ASP A 322 -10.99 4.10 36.52
N VAL A 323 -10.29 3.44 37.47
CA VAL A 323 -10.06 1.99 37.47
C VAL A 323 -10.80 1.32 38.65
N LEU A 324 -11.73 0.43 38.34
CA LEU A 324 -12.37 -0.42 39.33
C LEU A 324 -11.44 -1.57 39.73
N TYR A 325 -10.89 -1.53 40.95
CA TYR A 325 -10.10 -2.61 41.54
C TYR A 325 -11.01 -3.54 42.35
N THR A 326 -11.40 -4.68 41.79
CA THR A 326 -12.15 -5.73 42.51
C THR A 326 -11.21 -6.70 43.21
N LYS A 327 -11.51 -7.07 44.45
CA LYS A 327 -10.83 -8.16 45.16
C LYS A 327 -11.33 -9.52 44.69
#